data_AF-A0ABD2MSX3-F1
#
_entry.id   AF-A0ABD2MSX3-F1
#
_cell.length_a   1.000
_cell.length_b   1.000
_cell.length_c   1.000
_cell.angle_alpha   90.00
_cell.angle_beta   90.00
_cell.angle_gamma   90.00
#
_symmetry.space_group_name_H-M   'P 1'
#
loop_
_entity.id
_entity.type
_entity.pdbx_description
1 polymer ?
#
loop_
_entity_poly.entity_id
_entity_poly.type
_entity_poly.pdbx_seq_one_letter_code
_entity_poly.pdbx_strand_id
1 'polypeptide(L)'
;MSHIKDESCKYASQKSKQFQLETFFAILIIMGFHALPSMRLYWSVNNNTRVDRVANIMSQKRFLHLNDNEKMPKRDLSEFDKMYKLATYSSSKFLCAKKPKKDQGGSLTIQNMVRKIDVETHLPIKGIYRQCPKCSTKKKPVRSRITCEA
;
A
#
# COMPACT_ATOMS: atom_id res chain seq x y z
N MET A 1 20.40 6.13 -7.16
CA MET A 1 20.07 5.40 -8.41
C MET A 1 21.11 4.32 -8.71
N SER A 2 22.42 4.60 -8.58
CA SER A 2 23.51 3.62 -8.77
C SER A 2 23.34 2.35 -7.93
N HIS A 3 23.18 2.46 -6.61
CA HIS A 3 23.00 1.30 -5.73
C HIS A 3 21.90 0.32 -6.20
N ILE A 4 20.72 0.83 -6.58
CA ILE A 4 19.60 0.01 -7.06
C ILE A 4 19.99 -0.72 -8.36
N LYS A 5 20.69 -0.02 -9.26
CA LYS A 5 21.17 -0.60 -10.52
C LYS A 5 22.17 -1.71 -10.22
N ASP A 6 23.14 -1.48 -9.34
CA ASP A 6 24.19 -2.43 -9.00
C ASP A 6 23.60 -3.71 -8.36
N GLU A 7 22.71 -3.56 -7.37
CA GLU A 7 22.04 -4.69 -6.73
C GLU A 7 21.15 -5.48 -7.70
N SER A 8 20.45 -4.79 -8.60
CA SER A 8 19.63 -5.46 -9.62
C SER A 8 20.49 -6.15 -10.69
N CYS A 9 21.63 -5.58 -11.05
CA CYS A 9 22.60 -6.19 -11.96
C CYS A 9 23.21 -7.47 -11.37
N LYS A 10 23.59 -7.48 -10.08
CA LYS A 10 24.09 -8.69 -9.39
C LYS A 10 23.11 -9.85 -9.54
N TYR A 11 21.83 -9.61 -9.27
CA TYR A 11 20.79 -10.64 -9.39
C TYR A 11 20.54 -11.07 -10.84
N ALA A 12 20.59 -10.13 -11.78
CA ALA A 12 20.41 -10.43 -13.20
C ALA A 12 21.57 -11.28 -13.76
N SER A 13 22.81 -11.00 -13.31
CA SER A 13 24.01 -11.76 -13.65
C SER A 13 23.94 -13.22 -13.18
N GLN A 14 23.35 -13.51 -12.01
CA GLN A 14 23.11 -14.89 -11.54
C GLN A 14 22.25 -15.70 -12.52
N LYS A 15 21.40 -15.03 -13.31
CA LYS A 15 20.51 -15.65 -14.31
C LYS A 15 20.95 -15.36 -15.75
N SER A 16 22.21 -14.97 -15.94
CA SER A 16 22.81 -14.62 -17.24
C SER A 16 21.94 -13.66 -18.07
N LYS A 17 21.32 -12.67 -17.43
CA LYS A 17 20.45 -11.67 -18.07
C LYS A 17 20.98 -10.27 -17.81
N GLN A 18 20.89 -9.41 -18.81
CA GLN A 18 21.18 -7.99 -18.64
C GLN A 18 19.94 -7.27 -18.11
N PHE A 19 20.08 -6.51 -17.03
CA PHE A 19 19.03 -5.67 -16.47
C PHE A 19 19.27 -4.20 -16.79
N GLN A 20 18.26 -3.55 -17.35
CA GLN A 20 18.28 -2.12 -17.66
C GLN A 20 17.19 -1.42 -16.85
N LEU A 21 17.63 -0.58 -15.92
CA LEU A 21 16.76 0.13 -14.97
C LEU A 21 15.83 1.14 -15.70
N GLU A 22 16.35 1.84 -16.70
CA GLU A 22 15.61 2.82 -17.50
C GLU A 22 14.45 2.17 -18.24
N THR A 23 14.70 1.01 -18.85
CA THR A 23 13.69 0.20 -19.54
C THR A 23 12.57 -0.23 -18.60
N PHE A 24 12.92 -0.61 -17.37
CA PHE A 24 11.92 -0.97 -16.36
C PHE A 24 11.03 0.23 -16.00
N PHE A 25 11.60 1.42 -15.81
CA PHE A 25 10.82 2.64 -15.57
C PHE A 25 9.97 3.05 -16.78
N ALA A 26 10.49 2.92 -18.00
CA ALA A 26 9.72 3.18 -19.21
C ALA A 26 8.47 2.27 -19.29
N ILE A 27 8.62 0.99 -18.94
CA ILE A 27 7.48 0.06 -18.85
C ILE A 27 6.49 0.52 -17.76
N LEU A 28 6.97 0.93 -16.57
CA LEU A 28 6.09 1.47 -15.51
C LEU A 28 5.27 2.68 -15.98
N ILE A 29 5.88 3.59 -16.74
CA ILE A 29 5.20 4.76 -17.31
C ILE A 29 4.12 4.33 -18.32
N ILE A 30 4.45 3.39 -19.22
CA ILE A 30 3.49 2.84 -20.18
C ILE A 30 2.29 2.20 -19.48
N MET A 31 2.52 1.46 -18.39
CA MET A 31 1.44 0.79 -17.66
C MET A 31 0.56 1.76 -16.87
N GLY A 32 1.11 2.92 -16.49
CA GLY A 32 0.32 4.01 -15.90
C GLY A 32 -0.61 4.68 -16.92
N PHE A 33 -0.17 4.83 -18.18
CA PHE A 33 -0.98 5.41 -19.26
C PHE A 33 -1.98 4.41 -19.86
N HIS A 34 -1.52 3.19 -20.15
CA HIS A 34 -2.32 2.10 -20.70
C HIS A 34 -2.56 1.06 -19.61
N ALA A 35 -3.52 1.29 -18.73
CA ALA A 35 -3.80 0.42 -17.60
C ALA A 35 -4.58 -0.84 -18.02
N LEU A 36 -4.08 -2.01 -17.67
CA LEU A 36 -4.78 -3.30 -17.83
C LEU A 36 -5.27 -3.84 -16.47
N PRO A 37 -6.33 -4.66 -16.43
CA PRO A 37 -6.85 -5.24 -15.19
C PRO A 37 -5.82 -6.03 -14.36
N SER A 38 -4.78 -6.53 -15.02
CA SER A 38 -3.66 -7.19 -14.37
C SER A 38 -2.37 -6.90 -15.10
N MET A 39 -1.31 -6.66 -14.31
CA MET A 39 0.08 -6.58 -14.77
C MET A 39 0.48 -7.78 -15.65
N ARG A 40 -0.12 -8.95 -15.45
CA ARG A 40 0.25 -10.14 -16.23
C ARG A 40 -0.22 -10.06 -17.68
N LEU A 41 -1.22 -9.23 -17.97
CA LEU A 41 -1.81 -9.14 -19.29
C LEU A 41 -0.88 -8.50 -20.33
N TYR A 42 0.00 -7.57 -19.93
CA TYR A 42 1.00 -7.00 -20.84
C TYR A 42 1.91 -8.06 -21.49
N TRP A 43 2.16 -9.17 -20.79
CA TRP A 43 2.95 -10.33 -21.25
C TRP A 43 2.08 -11.53 -21.63
N SER A 44 0.77 -11.36 -21.77
CA SER A 44 -0.16 -12.44 -22.13
C SER A 44 0.22 -13.06 -23.48
N VAL A 45 -0.21 -14.31 -23.67
CA VAL A 45 -0.19 -14.99 -24.98
C VAL A 45 -1.39 -14.55 -25.81
N ASN A 46 -2.49 -14.10 -25.18
CA ASN A 46 -3.68 -13.66 -25.89
C ASN A 46 -3.43 -12.29 -26.56
N ASN A 47 -3.46 -12.28 -27.89
CA ASN A 47 -3.25 -11.09 -28.74
C ASN A 47 -4.17 -9.92 -28.41
N ASN A 48 -5.37 -10.15 -27.88
CA ASN A 48 -6.29 -9.08 -27.52
C ASN A 48 -5.81 -8.27 -26.29
N THR A 49 -4.93 -8.86 -25.49
CA THR A 49 -4.46 -8.28 -24.21
C THR A 49 -2.97 -8.05 -24.16
N ARG A 50 -2.21 -8.76 -25.00
CA ARG A 50 -0.76 -8.68 -25.09
C ARG A 50 -0.35 -7.30 -25.60
N VAL A 51 0.66 -6.72 -24.96
CA VAL A 51 1.26 -5.45 -25.42
C VAL A 51 2.68 -5.74 -25.88
N ASP A 52 2.87 -5.91 -27.18
CA ASP A 52 4.18 -6.27 -27.76
C ASP A 52 5.28 -5.28 -27.40
N ARG A 53 4.94 -3.98 -27.32
CA ARG A 53 5.87 -2.93 -26.87
C ARG A 53 6.40 -3.16 -25.46
N VAL A 54 5.67 -3.84 -24.59
CA VAL A 54 6.14 -4.19 -23.25
C VAL A 54 6.78 -5.58 -23.26
N ALA A 55 6.09 -6.55 -23.86
CA ALA A 55 6.48 -7.95 -23.81
C ALA A 55 7.78 -8.28 -24.53
N ASN A 56 8.11 -7.56 -25.61
CA ASN A 56 9.33 -7.78 -26.38
C ASN A 56 10.54 -7.06 -25.78
N ILE A 57 10.31 -6.00 -24.99
CA ILE A 57 11.38 -5.20 -24.39
C ILE A 57 11.98 -5.92 -23.17
N MET A 58 11.15 -6.50 -22.32
CA MET A 58 11.60 -7.14 -21.08
C MET A 58 10.70 -8.32 -20.73
N SER A 59 11.25 -9.38 -20.15
CA SER A 59 10.46 -10.51 -19.64
C SER A 59 9.75 -10.16 -18.32
N GLN A 60 8.54 -10.66 -18.10
CA GLN A 60 7.74 -10.43 -16.89
C GLN A 60 8.48 -10.67 -15.55
N LYS A 61 9.29 -11.74 -15.45
CA LYS A 61 9.95 -12.16 -14.19
C LYS A 61 11.24 -11.37 -13.91
N ARG A 62 11.20 -10.04 -13.93
CA ARG A 62 12.32 -9.19 -13.52
C ARG A 62 11.85 -8.29 -12.38
N PHE A 63 12.26 -8.64 -11.17
CA PHE A 63 12.01 -7.86 -9.98
C PHE A 63 13.23 -6.99 -9.68
N LEU A 64 12.97 -5.77 -9.23
CA LEU A 64 13.97 -4.82 -8.77
C LEU A 64 14.57 -5.33 -7.46
N HIS A 65 15.89 -5.48 -7.39
CA HIS A 65 16.59 -5.74 -6.13
C HIS A 65 17.06 -4.43 -5.54
N LEU A 66 16.59 -4.14 -4.33
CA LEU A 66 16.83 -2.88 -3.64
C LEU A 66 17.96 -2.95 -2.63
N ASN A 67 18.22 -4.13 -2.07
CA ASN A 67 19.23 -4.32 -1.05
C ASN A 67 19.90 -5.70 -1.19
N ASP A 68 21.11 -5.79 -0.64
CA ASP A 68 21.96 -6.98 -0.71
C ASP A 68 21.41 -8.10 0.19
N ASN A 69 21.10 -9.26 -0.38
CA ASN A 69 20.54 -10.36 0.41
C ASN A 69 21.58 -11.03 1.32
N GLU A 70 22.89 -10.91 1.04
CA GLU A 70 23.94 -11.54 1.84
C GLU A 70 24.10 -10.85 3.20
N LYS A 71 23.79 -9.55 3.25
CA LYS A 71 23.85 -8.73 4.45
C LYS A 71 22.54 -8.75 5.25
N MET A 72 21.52 -9.47 4.79
CA MET A 72 20.25 -9.58 5.51
C MET A 72 20.42 -10.53 6.70
N PRO A 73 20.23 -10.06 7.95
CA PRO A 73 20.36 -10.91 9.13
C PRO A 73 19.34 -12.05 9.11
N LYS A 74 19.63 -13.15 9.81
CA LYS A 74 18.67 -14.25 10.00
C LYS A 74 17.47 -13.80 10.84
N ARG A 75 16.30 -14.37 10.57
CA ARG A 75 15.01 -13.98 11.16
C ARG A 75 14.97 -14.03 12.69
N ASP A 76 15.76 -14.91 13.30
CA ASP A 76 15.76 -15.15 14.73
C ASP A 76 16.71 -14.20 15.50
N LEU A 77 17.48 -13.37 14.79
CA LEU A 77 18.39 -12.40 15.39
C LEU A 77 17.65 -11.10 15.73
N SER A 78 18.02 -10.46 16.83
CA SER A 78 17.47 -9.15 17.22
C SER A 78 17.74 -8.05 16.19
N GLU A 79 18.76 -8.20 15.35
CA GLU A 79 19.13 -7.27 14.28
C GLU A 79 18.28 -7.45 13.01
N PHE A 80 17.38 -8.44 12.99
CA PHE A 80 16.51 -8.69 11.86
C PHE A 80 15.47 -7.58 11.67
N ASP A 81 15.72 -6.74 10.68
CA ASP A 81 14.72 -5.79 10.22
C ASP A 81 13.80 -6.44 9.18
N LYS A 82 12.50 -6.55 9.51
CA LYS A 82 11.45 -7.00 8.56
C LYS A 82 11.40 -6.10 7.32
N MET A 83 11.76 -4.83 7.46
CA MET A 83 11.78 -3.84 6.40
C MET A 83 13.12 -3.75 5.67
N TYR A 84 14.12 -4.61 5.96
CA TYR A 84 15.48 -4.52 5.41
C TYR A 84 15.56 -4.27 3.89
N LYS A 85 14.67 -4.89 3.11
CA LYS A 85 14.63 -4.70 1.64
C LYS A 85 14.12 -3.33 1.18
N LEU A 86 13.46 -2.59 2.06
CA LEU A 86 12.89 -1.26 1.82
C LEU A 86 13.52 -0.17 2.70
N ALA A 87 14.14 -0.54 3.82
CA ALA A 87 14.61 0.34 4.89
C ALA A 87 15.61 1.40 4.40
N THR A 88 16.51 1.03 3.48
CA THR A 88 17.47 1.97 2.88
C THR A 88 16.80 3.15 2.16
N TYR A 89 15.55 2.97 1.72
CA TYR A 89 14.80 3.97 0.96
C TYR A 89 13.56 4.51 1.70
N SER A 90 13.27 4.02 2.91
CA SER A 90 12.17 4.54 3.72
C SER A 90 12.55 5.89 4.34
N SER A 91 12.18 6.96 3.62
CA SER A 91 11.81 8.29 4.11
C SER A 91 12.70 8.99 5.14
N SER A 92 13.82 9.55 4.67
CA SER A 92 14.30 10.85 5.14
C SER A 92 14.18 11.97 4.10
N LYS A 93 13.92 11.63 2.82
CA LYS A 93 13.95 12.59 1.69
C LYS A 93 12.58 13.05 1.18
N PHE A 94 11.48 12.51 1.69
CA PHE A 94 10.13 12.98 1.31
C PHE A 94 9.68 14.26 2.03
N LEU A 95 10.56 14.88 2.84
CA LEU A 95 10.27 16.13 3.55
C LEU A 95 10.47 17.41 2.72
N CYS A 96 10.88 17.31 1.45
CA CYS A 96 11.21 18.49 0.66
C CYS A 96 10.54 18.48 -0.72
N ALA A 97 9.23 18.67 -0.76
CA ALA A 97 8.55 19.36 -1.86
C ALA A 97 7.13 19.70 -1.44
N LYS A 98 6.90 20.99 -1.17
CA LYS A 98 5.69 21.61 -0.60
C LYS A 98 5.60 21.46 0.92
N LYS A 99 5.85 22.56 1.62
CA LYS A 99 5.29 22.74 2.97
C LYS A 99 3.77 22.58 2.82
N PRO A 100 3.10 21.61 3.49
CA PRO A 100 1.66 21.68 3.57
C PRO A 100 1.31 23.03 4.21
N LYS A 101 0.31 23.73 3.66
CA LYS A 101 -0.34 24.82 4.43
C LYS A 101 -0.74 24.20 5.77
N LYS A 102 -0.57 24.94 6.87
CA LYS A 102 -0.90 24.47 8.23
C LYS A 102 -2.40 24.22 8.36
N ASP A 103 -2.87 23.09 7.87
CA ASP A 103 -4.14 22.52 8.27
C ASP A 103 -3.78 21.50 9.35
N GLN A 104 -4.02 21.88 10.60
CA GLN A 104 -3.87 21.00 11.76
C GLN A 104 -4.93 19.89 11.65
N GLY A 105 -4.60 18.82 10.94
CA GLY A 105 -5.50 17.70 10.68
C GLY A 105 -4.74 16.39 10.80
N GLY A 106 -4.62 15.89 12.03
CA GLY A 106 -4.21 14.51 12.27
C GLY A 106 -5.17 13.54 11.57
N SER A 107 -4.60 12.52 10.90
CA SER A 107 -5.26 11.38 10.25
C SER A 107 -6.40 11.73 9.28
N LEU A 108 -6.32 11.25 8.04
CA LEU A 108 -7.42 11.25 7.06
C LEU A 108 -8.58 10.32 7.49
N THR A 109 -9.02 10.44 8.73
CA THR A 109 -10.27 9.92 9.26
C THR A 109 -11.32 10.98 9.03
N ILE A 110 -12.46 10.60 8.45
CA ILE A 110 -13.66 11.45 8.36
C ILE A 110 -13.84 12.20 9.69
N GLN A 111 -13.85 13.53 9.61
CA GLN A 111 -13.98 14.40 10.78
C GLN A 111 -15.18 13.95 11.60
N ASN A 112 -15.00 13.83 12.92
CA ASN A 112 -16.05 13.36 13.83
C ASN A 112 -17.33 14.20 13.75
N MET A 113 -17.26 15.45 13.28
CA MET A 113 -18.44 16.27 13.03
C MET A 113 -19.34 15.64 11.96
N VAL A 114 -18.78 15.24 10.81
CA VAL A 114 -19.50 14.53 9.74
C VAL A 114 -20.04 13.17 10.22
N ARG A 115 -19.29 12.49 11.09
CA ARG A 115 -19.68 11.20 11.67
C ARG A 115 -20.83 11.30 12.70
N LYS A 116 -21.09 12.50 13.23
CA LYS A 116 -22.05 12.78 14.30
C LYS A 116 -23.26 13.60 13.84
N ILE A 117 -23.34 13.98 12.56
CA ILE A 117 -24.46 14.79 12.02
C ILE A 117 -25.80 14.08 12.25
N ASP A 118 -25.82 12.75 12.12
CA ASP A 118 -27.04 11.94 12.29
C ASP A 118 -27.18 11.31 13.69
N VAL A 119 -26.28 11.63 14.63
CA VAL A 119 -26.31 11.08 15.99
C VAL A 119 -26.93 12.13 16.91
N GLU A 120 -28.25 12.18 16.89
CA GLU A 120 -29.08 13.27 17.45
C GLU A 120 -29.02 13.51 18.97
N THR A 121 -28.12 12.91 19.76
CA THR A 121 -27.80 13.37 21.15
C THR A 121 -26.90 12.41 21.96
N HIS A 122 -26.76 11.15 21.55
CA HIS A 122 -26.13 10.12 22.40
C HIS A 122 -25.37 9.10 21.53
N LEU A 123 -24.13 8.79 21.92
CA LEU A 123 -23.19 7.99 21.11
C LEU A 123 -23.21 6.51 21.51
N PRO A 124 -23.16 5.56 20.56
CA PRO A 124 -23.12 4.14 20.88
C PRO A 124 -21.79 3.75 21.51
N ILE A 125 -21.85 3.05 22.64
CA ILE A 125 -20.73 2.48 23.40
C ILE A 125 -20.97 0.99 23.62
N LYS A 126 -19.90 0.22 23.69
CA LYS A 126 -19.94 -1.19 24.08
C LYS A 126 -20.32 -1.30 25.57
N GLY A 127 -21.50 -1.83 25.84
CA GLY A 127 -22.05 -1.90 27.19
C GLY A 127 -22.50 -3.30 27.60
N ILE A 128 -23.14 -3.36 28.76
CA ILE A 128 -23.83 -4.56 29.26
C ILE A 128 -25.11 -4.77 28.44
N TYR A 129 -25.63 -6.00 28.39
CA TYR A 129 -26.84 -6.37 27.63
C TYR A 129 -28.10 -5.68 28.19
N ARG A 130 -28.27 -4.40 27.85
CA ARG A 130 -29.31 -3.48 28.35
C ARG A 130 -29.77 -2.57 27.20
N GLN A 131 -31.02 -2.10 27.28
CA GLN A 131 -31.60 -1.20 26.28
C GLN A 131 -31.27 0.26 26.64
N CYS A 132 -30.89 1.06 25.64
CA CYS A 132 -30.72 2.50 25.83
C CYS A 132 -32.09 3.17 26.00
N PRO A 133 -32.32 3.98 27.05
CA PRO A 133 -33.62 4.60 27.30
C PRO A 133 -34.05 5.62 26.23
N LYS A 134 -33.10 6.26 25.52
CA LYS A 134 -33.38 7.21 24.44
C LYS A 134 -33.63 6.53 23.08
N CYS A 135 -32.90 5.45 22.75
CA CYS A 135 -33.06 4.70 21.49
C CYS A 135 -34.16 3.62 21.54
N SER A 136 -34.75 3.33 22.71
CA SER A 136 -35.75 2.27 22.88
C SER A 136 -37.15 2.72 22.43
N THR A 137 -37.28 3.11 21.17
CA THR A 137 -38.54 3.61 20.57
C THR A 137 -39.17 2.61 19.60
N LYS A 138 -38.62 1.40 19.46
CA LYS A 138 -39.12 0.37 18.54
C LYS A 138 -40.29 -0.43 19.14
N LYS A 139 -41.30 -0.75 18.31
CA LYS A 139 -42.47 -1.59 18.67
C LYS A 139 -42.12 -2.95 19.27
N LYS A 140 -40.95 -3.52 18.93
CA LYS A 140 -40.39 -4.75 19.54
C LYS A 140 -38.93 -4.50 19.91
N PRO A 141 -38.62 -4.17 21.17
CA PRO A 141 -37.26 -3.81 21.55
C PRO A 141 -36.39 -5.06 21.76
N VAL A 142 -35.26 -5.14 21.05
CA VAL A 142 -34.26 -6.22 21.19
C VAL A 142 -33.13 -5.73 22.10
N ARG A 143 -32.71 -6.54 23.08
CA ARG A 143 -31.56 -6.22 23.94
C ARG A 143 -30.26 -6.42 23.14
N SER A 144 -29.31 -5.49 23.24
CA SER A 144 -28.01 -5.57 22.57
C SER A 144 -26.88 -5.23 23.54
N ARG A 145 -25.63 -5.57 23.20
CA ARG A 145 -24.42 -5.14 23.95
C ARG A 145 -23.95 -3.74 23.55
N ILE A 146 -24.81 -2.97 22.89
CA ILE A 146 -24.53 -1.59 22.48
C ILE A 146 -25.47 -0.71 23.28
N THR A 147 -24.91 0.05 24.22
CA THR A 147 -25.61 1.08 24.98
C THR A 147 -25.25 2.45 24.40
N CYS A 148 -25.84 3.52 24.90
CA CYS A 148 -25.42 4.86 24.50
C CYS A 148 -24.97 5.66 25.72
N GLU A 149 -23.89 6.45 25.57
CA GLU A 149 -23.49 7.46 26.56
C GLU A 149 -24.50 8.60 26.55
N ALA A 150 -24.93 9.04 27.73
CA ALA A 150 -26.00 10.01 27.89
C ALA A 150 -25.61 11.41 27.44
#